data_AF-A0A1Y2AP45-F1
#
_entry.id   AF-A0A1Y2AP45-F1
#
_cell.length_a   1.000
_cell.length_b   1.000
_cell.length_c   1.000
_cell.angle_alpha   90.00
_cell.angle_beta   90.00
_cell.angle_gamma   90.00
#
_symmetry.space_group_name_H-M   'P 1'
#
loop_
_entity.id
_entity.type
_entity.pdbx_description
1 polymer ?
#
loop_
_entity_poly.entity_id
_entity_poly.type
_entity_poly.pdbx_seq_one_letter_code
_entity_poly.pdbx_strand_id
1 'polypeptide(L)'
;MATSVISPNQIEAKSTKYMQNNEYSSSPSQSEGIIQEMEPNCSESNANGKRGMTRSDTIETLLVDDGSVPLESGPNELSSPNSAKSSGSDNNKKQTTSNEIDTAIQLNKKNIINEFNRDIKWTVATERGYEKGPNKTRKPIHNYMEDFHFPTIDNKNAAVHLHPVSGLPVYIWLLADGHGGHEAPQFFIKEMRAAMEDIVDFHDWNWEKKEECQLFERFVKDKYKEIDKKFCDMKTEEFKAWKAGGFKGDKPLDDGCTFIVNIIYKNMHINCNVGDSRTVLGRRENIKRGLFSHRESVWNQVFGSRDHAPELSDMAYHISQNGGIFLNQNGSKRIHGAIVPPSKRGTKSYSDLVGTRIYRAVNEGISDIGISNMRTLNMGATMGDLLFKIEPAVLSNDPDVTFNKLNANKDYLLVIASDGVWDYLKYDYSATQMNNNLLEFLGLSMSSSIQKKMAADGVKVDKKNVNLSEISSEILEDIAKLIVQRDYVKEVYCQGLDKFDDCTAFLVFIPAVNNNAKQNNL
;
A
#
# COMPACT_ATOMS: atom_id res chain seq x y z
N MET A 1 52.52 16.16 27.45
CA MET A 1 51.93 17.51 27.57
C MET A 1 50.55 17.35 28.17
N ALA A 2 50.32 17.98 29.31
CA ALA A 2 49.26 17.66 30.25
C ALA A 2 48.23 18.80 30.36
N THR A 3 46.99 18.40 30.64
CA THR A 3 45.93 19.02 31.49
C THR A 3 45.35 20.40 31.17
N SER A 4 44.01 20.45 31.02
CA SER A 4 42.99 21.04 31.96
C SER A 4 41.63 21.06 31.23
N VAL A 5 40.48 20.52 31.65
CA VAL A 5 39.73 20.48 32.93
C VAL A 5 39.46 21.86 33.53
N ILE A 6 38.25 22.39 33.28
CA ILE A 6 37.58 23.39 34.13
C ILE A 6 36.12 22.95 34.30
N SER A 7 35.72 22.82 35.56
CA SER A 7 34.37 22.52 36.06
C SER A 7 33.56 23.80 36.32
N PRO A 8 32.22 23.70 36.44
CA PRO A 8 31.30 24.83 36.52
C PRO A 8 31.00 25.24 37.97
N ASN A 9 30.62 26.51 38.19
CA ASN A 9 29.53 26.90 39.11
C ASN A 9 29.30 28.41 39.23
N GLN A 10 28.01 28.74 39.36
CA GLN A 10 27.39 29.85 40.13
C GLN A 10 27.55 31.29 39.62
N ILE A 11 26.42 31.98 39.47
CA ILE A 11 26.06 33.20 40.23
C ILE A 11 24.56 33.54 39.99
N GLU A 12 23.83 33.49 41.11
CA GLU A 12 22.78 34.37 41.63
C GLU A 12 21.62 34.91 40.77
N ALA A 13 20.43 34.60 41.29
CA ALA A 13 19.18 35.32 41.10
C ALA A 13 19.25 36.75 41.67
N LYS A 14 18.62 37.71 40.98
CA LYS A 14 17.98 38.87 41.64
C LYS A 14 16.75 39.33 40.87
N SER A 15 15.69 39.46 41.65
CA SER A 15 14.37 40.00 41.36
C SER A 15 14.40 41.52 41.30
N THR A 16 13.63 42.12 40.38
CA THR A 16 13.02 43.44 40.60
C THR A 16 11.73 43.61 39.79
N LYS A 17 10.62 43.82 40.51
CA LYS A 17 9.37 44.44 40.04
C LYS A 17 9.58 45.95 39.84
N TYR A 18 8.96 46.57 38.83
CA TYR A 18 7.82 47.52 38.96
C TYR A 18 7.56 48.36 37.70
N MET A 19 6.28 48.79 37.58
CA MET A 19 5.71 49.98 36.89
C MET A 19 5.13 49.84 35.47
N GLN A 20 3.82 49.57 35.45
CA GLN A 20 2.73 50.39 34.86
C GLN A 20 3.08 51.56 33.90
N ASN A 21 2.52 51.53 32.69
CA ASN A 21 1.36 52.33 32.22
C ASN A 21 1.44 52.85 30.76
N ASN A 22 0.26 52.76 30.13
CA ASN A 22 -0.35 53.65 29.12
C ASN A 22 -0.15 53.46 27.61
N GLU A 23 -1.27 53.00 27.01
CA GLU A 23 -2.12 53.67 25.99
C GLU A 23 -1.68 53.81 24.52
N TYR A 24 -2.73 53.74 23.67
CA TYR A 24 -2.83 53.89 22.21
C TYR A 24 -2.42 52.63 21.40
N SER A 25 -3.16 52.15 20.39
CA SER A 25 -4.15 52.79 19.51
C SER A 25 -5.01 51.72 18.83
N SER A 26 -6.26 52.10 18.57
CA SER A 26 -7.33 51.45 17.79
C SER A 26 -6.97 50.99 16.38
N SER A 27 -7.57 49.87 15.94
CA SER A 27 -7.79 49.44 14.53
C SER A 27 -8.71 48.18 14.49
N PRO A 28 -9.41 47.88 13.37
CA PRO A 28 -10.87 47.84 13.37
C PRO A 28 -11.53 46.45 13.31
N SER A 29 -12.84 46.49 13.54
CA SER A 29 -13.87 45.45 13.45
C SER A 29 -13.62 44.34 12.42
N GLN A 30 -13.46 43.11 12.91
CA GLN A 30 -13.65 41.90 12.12
C GLN A 30 -15.14 41.60 12.02
N SER A 31 -15.62 41.47 10.78
CA SER A 31 -16.94 40.96 10.45
C SER A 31 -17.04 39.49 10.87
N GLU A 32 -17.94 39.19 11.79
CA GLU A 32 -18.36 37.84 12.13
C GLU A 32 -19.08 37.21 10.94
N GLY A 33 -18.34 36.43 10.15
CA GLY A 33 -18.90 35.47 9.22
C GLY A 33 -19.29 34.21 9.99
N ILE A 34 -20.59 34.01 10.15
CA ILE A 34 -21.20 32.79 10.71
C ILE A 34 -20.71 31.60 9.88
N ILE A 35 -19.90 30.72 10.49
CA ILE A 35 -19.56 29.41 9.93
C ILE A 35 -20.83 28.56 10.06
N GLN A 36 -21.52 28.40 8.94
CA GLN A 36 -22.65 27.48 8.81
C GLN A 36 -22.10 26.05 8.86
N GLU A 37 -22.78 25.20 9.62
CA GLU A 37 -22.41 23.81 9.92
C GLU A 37 -22.05 23.04 8.63
N MET A 38 -20.85 22.45 8.62
CA MET A 38 -20.40 21.53 7.57
C MET A 38 -21.09 20.18 7.79
N GLU A 39 -22.21 19.96 7.10
CA GLU A 39 -22.72 18.60 6.90
C GLU A 39 -21.91 17.88 5.80
N PRO A 40 -21.73 16.54 5.89
CA PRO A 40 -21.11 15.77 4.83
C PRO A 40 -22.05 15.75 3.61
N ASN A 41 -21.69 16.50 2.56
CA ASN A 41 -22.41 16.47 1.29
C ASN A 41 -22.28 15.10 0.62
N CYS A 42 -23.22 14.19 0.93
CA CYS A 42 -23.62 13.11 0.06
C CYS A 42 -25.03 13.38 -0.47
N SER A 43 -25.17 13.29 -1.80
CA SER A 43 -26.40 13.27 -2.61
C SER A 43 -27.17 14.58 -2.84
N GLU A 44 -26.83 15.26 -3.94
CA GLU A 44 -27.84 15.99 -4.73
C GLU A 44 -28.05 15.25 -6.06
N SER A 45 -29.18 14.55 -6.18
CA SER A 45 -29.76 14.23 -7.48
C SER A 45 -31.26 14.55 -7.43
N ASN A 46 -31.63 15.62 -8.13
CA ASN A 46 -33.00 16.04 -8.41
C ASN A 46 -33.79 14.90 -9.08
N ALA A 47 -35.01 14.65 -8.61
CA ALA A 47 -36.00 13.91 -9.38
C ALA A 47 -37.41 14.48 -9.16
N ASN A 48 -37.92 15.16 -10.20
CA ASN A 48 -39.33 15.46 -10.37
C ASN A 48 -39.72 14.94 -11.76
N GLY A 49 -40.72 14.05 -11.85
CA GLY A 49 -41.36 13.70 -13.12
C GLY A 49 -41.73 12.23 -13.32
N LYS A 50 -43.01 11.91 -13.07
CA LYS A 50 -43.66 10.61 -13.30
C LYS A 50 -43.90 10.29 -14.79
N ARG A 51 -43.86 8.97 -15.09
CA ARG A 51 -44.49 8.14 -16.16
C ARG A 51 -43.39 7.27 -16.78
N GLY A 52 -43.39 5.93 -16.74
CA GLY A 52 -44.46 4.96 -16.77
C GLY A 52 -44.41 4.25 -18.12
N MET A 53 -43.78 3.06 -18.20
CA MET A 53 -44.14 1.93 -19.08
C MET A 53 -43.09 0.80 -19.04
N THR A 54 -43.57 -0.38 -19.38
CA THR A 54 -43.09 -1.75 -19.19
C THR A 54 -42.08 -2.29 -20.21
N ARG A 55 -41.47 -3.44 -19.88
CA ARG A 55 -40.72 -4.43 -20.70
C ARG A 55 -39.34 -3.97 -21.17
N SER A 56 -38.41 -4.80 -21.59
CA SER A 56 -37.94 -6.18 -21.34
C SER A 56 -36.64 -6.28 -22.18
N ASP A 57 -35.78 -7.22 -21.83
CA ASP A 57 -34.77 -7.84 -22.71
C ASP A 57 -33.39 -7.21 -22.92
N THR A 58 -32.43 -8.14 -22.80
CA THR A 58 -31.17 -8.30 -23.53
C THR A 58 -29.99 -7.39 -23.24
N ILE A 59 -29.00 -8.01 -22.56
CA ILE A 59 -27.60 -7.62 -22.50
C ILE A 59 -26.97 -7.99 -23.85
N GLU A 60 -26.68 -7.00 -24.69
CA GLU A 60 -25.75 -7.13 -25.81
C GLU A 60 -24.36 -6.65 -25.35
N THR A 61 -23.43 -7.58 -25.33
CA THR A 61 -21.99 -7.37 -25.20
C THR A 61 -21.46 -6.78 -26.51
N LEU A 62 -21.13 -5.49 -26.50
CA LEU A 62 -20.37 -4.85 -27.58
C LEU A 62 -18.89 -5.26 -27.47
N LEU A 63 -18.49 -6.16 -28.37
CA LEU A 63 -17.10 -6.39 -28.72
C LEU A 63 -16.64 -5.21 -29.59
N VAL A 64 -15.61 -4.50 -29.16
CA VAL A 64 -14.91 -3.51 -29.98
C VAL A 64 -13.77 -4.23 -30.71
N ASP A 65 -13.79 -4.07 -32.02
CA ASP A 65 -12.93 -4.68 -33.03
C ASP A 65 -11.59 -3.93 -33.07
N ASP A 66 -10.48 -4.62 -32.77
CA ASP A 66 -9.12 -4.07 -32.82
C ASP A 66 -8.57 -4.21 -34.25
N GLY A 67 -8.64 -3.10 -35.00
CA GLY A 67 -8.10 -2.97 -36.34
C GLY A 67 -6.56 -3.05 -36.37
N SER A 68 -6.04 -4.23 -36.71
CA SER A 68 -4.62 -4.43 -37.01
C SER A 68 -4.32 -4.03 -38.47
N VAL A 69 -3.38 -3.09 -38.63
CA VAL A 69 -2.83 -2.66 -39.92
C VAL A 69 -1.62 -3.56 -40.27
N PRO A 70 -1.51 -4.08 -41.50
CA PRO A 70 -0.38 -4.89 -41.92
C PRO A 70 0.79 -4.00 -42.37
N LEU A 71 2.00 -4.28 -41.87
CA LEU A 71 3.23 -3.66 -42.37
C LEU A 71 3.93 -4.58 -43.37
N GLU A 72 4.23 -3.97 -44.51
CA GLU A 72 4.70 -4.56 -45.76
C GLU A 72 6.13 -5.13 -45.71
N SER A 73 6.35 -6.07 -46.62
CA SER A 73 7.59 -6.79 -46.86
C SER A 73 8.53 -6.10 -47.86
N GLY A 74 9.79 -5.92 -47.44
CA GLY A 74 11.03 -5.97 -48.26
C GLY A 74 11.44 -4.71 -49.02
N PRO A 75 12.60 -4.69 -49.73
CA PRO A 75 13.78 -5.56 -49.66
C PRO A 75 15.12 -4.78 -49.57
N ASN A 76 16.26 -5.45 -49.33
CA ASN A 76 17.44 -5.38 -50.22
C ASN A 76 18.67 -6.12 -49.67
N GLU A 77 19.18 -6.97 -50.55
CA GLU A 77 20.51 -7.56 -50.54
C GLU A 77 21.59 -6.49 -50.67
N LEU A 78 22.73 -6.69 -50.00
CA LEU A 78 24.01 -6.20 -50.50
C LEU A 78 25.14 -7.11 -50.07
N SER A 79 25.96 -7.41 -51.06
CA SER A 79 26.93 -8.48 -51.14
C SER A 79 28.37 -7.99 -50.93
N SER A 80 29.20 -8.88 -50.36
CA SER A 80 30.65 -9.05 -50.62
C SER A 80 31.65 -8.11 -49.88
N PRO A 81 32.98 -8.38 -49.95
CA PRO A 81 33.71 -9.60 -49.56
C PRO A 81 34.95 -9.25 -48.68
N ASN A 82 35.57 -10.24 -48.00
CA ASN A 82 37.00 -10.58 -48.20
C ASN A 82 37.57 -11.53 -47.15
N SER A 83 38.28 -12.50 -47.71
CA SER A 83 39.25 -13.41 -47.12
C SER A 83 40.49 -12.70 -46.55
N ALA A 84 40.96 -13.14 -45.38
CA ALA A 84 42.36 -13.05 -45.01
C ALA A 84 42.79 -14.35 -44.32
N LYS A 85 43.74 -15.04 -44.96
CA LYS A 85 44.54 -16.13 -44.41
C LYS A 85 45.42 -15.59 -43.29
N SER A 86 45.48 -16.26 -42.14
CA SER A 86 46.67 -16.22 -41.31
C SER A 86 46.97 -17.60 -40.72
N SER A 87 48.26 -17.86 -40.69
CA SER A 87 48.95 -19.12 -40.49
C SER A 87 49.17 -19.44 -39.02
N GLY A 88 49.04 -20.74 -38.71
CA GLY A 88 49.95 -21.53 -37.87
C GLY A 88 50.49 -20.93 -36.57
N SER A 89 50.00 -21.45 -35.44
CA SER A 89 50.78 -21.60 -34.21
C SER A 89 50.16 -22.71 -33.37
N ASP A 90 50.78 -23.88 -33.40
CA ASP A 90 50.50 -25.00 -32.50
C ASP A 90 50.63 -24.58 -31.04
N ASN A 91 49.54 -24.68 -30.30
CA ASN A 91 49.55 -24.68 -28.84
C ASN A 91 48.55 -25.72 -28.35
N ASN A 92 49.09 -26.86 -27.89
CA ASN A 92 48.36 -27.90 -27.15
C ASN A 92 47.74 -27.30 -25.88
N LYS A 93 46.51 -26.77 -26.00
CA LYS A 93 45.64 -26.44 -24.86
C LYS A 93 44.52 -27.46 -24.84
N LYS A 94 44.41 -28.17 -23.70
CA LYS A 94 43.31 -29.07 -23.34
C LYS A 94 41.98 -28.46 -23.78
N GLN A 95 41.37 -29.10 -24.77
CA GLN A 95 40.07 -28.76 -25.32
C GLN A 95 39.01 -29.26 -24.33
N THR A 96 38.76 -28.48 -23.28
CA THR A 96 37.57 -28.67 -22.44
C THR A 96 36.37 -28.44 -23.34
N THR A 97 35.59 -29.49 -23.59
CA THR A 97 34.51 -29.46 -24.57
C THR A 97 33.45 -28.42 -24.17
N SER A 98 33.01 -27.59 -25.11
CA SER A 98 31.98 -26.54 -24.89
C SER A 98 30.71 -27.07 -24.21
N ASN A 99 30.41 -28.36 -24.40
CA ASN A 99 29.24 -29.04 -23.83
C ASN A 99 29.31 -29.20 -22.30
N GLU A 100 30.50 -29.28 -21.71
CA GLU A 100 30.64 -29.40 -20.24
C GLU A 100 30.34 -28.08 -19.53
N ILE A 101 30.71 -26.96 -20.15
CA ILE A 101 30.47 -25.62 -19.60
C ILE A 101 28.97 -25.29 -19.63
N ASP A 102 28.28 -25.61 -20.73
CA ASP A 102 26.83 -25.38 -20.85
C ASP A 102 26.04 -26.22 -19.85
N THR A 103 26.45 -27.47 -19.63
CA THR A 103 25.81 -28.37 -18.64
C THR A 103 25.99 -27.84 -17.22
N ALA A 104 27.18 -27.36 -16.87
CA ALA A 104 27.46 -26.79 -15.54
C ALA A 104 26.66 -25.50 -15.29
N ILE A 105 26.54 -24.62 -16.29
CA ILE A 105 25.73 -23.40 -16.21
C ILE A 105 24.25 -23.73 -16.04
N GLN A 106 23.72 -24.70 -16.79
CA GLN A 106 22.32 -25.13 -16.65
C GLN A 106 22.04 -25.76 -15.27
N LEU A 107 22.96 -26.59 -14.77
CA LEU A 107 22.82 -27.21 -13.45
C LEU A 107 22.81 -26.14 -12.33
N ASN A 108 23.69 -25.14 -12.43
CA ASN A 108 23.73 -24.03 -11.47
C ASN A 108 22.44 -23.20 -11.50
N LYS A 109 21.93 -22.87 -12.70
CA LYS A 109 20.64 -22.18 -12.86
C LYS A 109 19.48 -22.96 -12.25
N LYS A 110 19.42 -24.29 -12.44
CA LYS A 110 18.38 -25.14 -11.86
C LYS A 110 18.43 -25.16 -10.33
N ASN A 111 19.63 -25.19 -9.75
CA ASN A 111 19.79 -25.14 -8.29
C ASN A 111 19.33 -23.80 -7.72
N ILE A 112 19.69 -22.69 -8.37
CA ILE A 112 19.26 -21.34 -8.00
C ILE A 112 17.73 -21.22 -8.07
N ILE A 113 17.10 -21.69 -9.16
CA ILE A 113 15.65 -21.67 -9.29
C ILE A 113 14.99 -22.45 -8.14
N ASN A 114 15.49 -23.65 -7.81
CA ASN A 114 14.92 -24.45 -6.72
C ASN A 114 15.07 -23.80 -5.34
N GLU A 115 16.11 -22.99 -5.11
CA GLU A 115 16.31 -22.28 -3.85
C GLU A 115 15.29 -21.16 -3.63
N PHE A 116 14.85 -20.51 -4.70
CA PHE A 116 13.93 -19.37 -4.64
C PHE A 116 12.49 -19.71 -5.05
N ASN A 117 12.26 -20.86 -5.68
CA ASN A 117 10.94 -21.28 -6.11
C ASN A 117 10.11 -21.76 -4.92
N ARG A 118 9.34 -20.82 -4.35
CA ARG A 118 8.34 -21.11 -3.33
C ARG A 118 6.99 -21.30 -4.01
N ASP A 119 6.23 -22.30 -3.56
CA ASP A 119 4.83 -22.50 -3.95
C ASP A 119 3.94 -21.45 -3.26
N ILE A 120 4.15 -20.17 -3.60
CA ILE A 120 3.43 -19.04 -3.00
C ILE A 120 1.97 -19.11 -3.44
N LYS A 121 1.09 -19.12 -2.46
CA LYS A 121 -0.36 -19.15 -2.66
C LYS A 121 -0.93 -17.84 -2.19
N TRP A 122 -1.85 -17.29 -2.95
CA TRP A 122 -2.47 -16.03 -2.57
C TRP A 122 -3.92 -15.93 -3.04
N THR A 123 -4.64 -15.03 -2.42
CA THR A 123 -5.98 -14.61 -2.81
C THR A 123 -6.18 -13.13 -2.48
N VAL A 124 -7.25 -12.57 -3.01
CA VAL A 124 -7.79 -11.27 -2.60
C VAL A 124 -9.30 -11.39 -2.44
N ALA A 125 -9.87 -10.65 -1.50
CA ALA A 125 -11.30 -10.45 -1.39
C ALA A 125 -11.58 -8.95 -1.29
N THR A 126 -12.72 -8.54 -1.83
CA THR A 126 -13.18 -7.15 -1.83
C THR A 126 -14.65 -7.10 -1.41
N GLU A 127 -15.04 -6.06 -0.67
CA GLU A 127 -16.42 -5.77 -0.36
C GLU A 127 -16.66 -4.26 -0.44
N ARG A 128 -17.68 -3.87 -1.23
CA ARG A 128 -18.05 -2.47 -1.36
C ARG A 128 -18.67 -1.93 -0.09
N GLY A 129 -18.28 -0.72 0.30
CA GLY A 129 -18.76 0.00 1.45
C GLY A 129 -20.27 0.10 1.48
N TYR A 130 -20.83 -0.01 2.69
CA TYR A 130 -22.26 -0.03 2.92
C TYR A 130 -22.65 0.53 4.28
N GLU A 131 -23.91 0.94 4.39
CA GLU A 131 -24.58 1.28 5.63
C GLU A 131 -25.51 0.13 6.01
N LYS A 132 -25.45 -0.31 7.28
CA LYS A 132 -26.34 -1.31 7.86
C LYS A 132 -27.68 -0.66 8.16
N GLY A 133 -28.71 -1.09 7.43
CA GLY A 133 -30.08 -0.71 7.69
C GLY A 133 -30.80 -1.67 8.64
N PRO A 134 -32.07 -1.36 9.00
CA PRO A 134 -32.94 -2.27 9.73
C PRO A 134 -33.00 -3.65 9.07
N ASN A 135 -33.18 -4.71 9.86
CA ASN A 135 -33.28 -6.10 9.40
C ASN A 135 -32.05 -6.63 8.63
N LYS A 136 -30.84 -6.11 8.93
CA LYS A 136 -29.58 -6.50 8.26
C LYS A 136 -29.55 -6.16 6.77
N THR A 137 -30.33 -5.19 6.33
CA THR A 137 -30.21 -4.65 4.97
C THR A 137 -28.87 -3.92 4.83
N ARG A 138 -28.31 -3.92 3.62
CA ARG A 138 -27.04 -3.23 3.32
C ARG A 138 -27.29 -2.26 2.18
N LYS A 139 -27.05 -0.97 2.41
CA LYS A 139 -27.19 0.08 1.41
C LYS A 139 -25.79 0.59 1.03
N PRO A 140 -25.37 0.55 -0.24
CA PRO A 140 -24.08 1.10 -0.63
C PRO A 140 -23.93 2.58 -0.23
N ILE A 141 -22.75 2.99 0.24
CA ILE A 141 -22.51 4.38 0.70
C ILE A 141 -21.95 5.31 -0.39
N HIS A 142 -21.40 4.75 -1.46
CA HIS A 142 -20.98 5.43 -2.69
C HIS A 142 -21.38 4.56 -3.89
N ASN A 143 -21.25 5.05 -5.12
CA ASN A 143 -21.80 4.44 -6.35
C ASN A 143 -20.92 3.34 -6.98
N TYR A 144 -19.63 3.32 -6.68
CA TYR A 144 -18.63 2.40 -7.25
C TYR A 144 -17.86 1.72 -6.13
N MET A 145 -17.01 0.73 -6.42
CA MET A 145 -15.93 0.37 -5.50
C MET A 145 -14.79 1.35 -5.80
N GLU A 146 -14.29 2.06 -4.80
CA GLU A 146 -13.15 2.96 -4.83
C GLU A 146 -11.84 2.22 -4.53
N ASP A 147 -11.86 1.05 -3.87
CA ASP A 147 -10.66 0.18 -3.81
C ASP A 147 -10.36 -0.50 -5.16
N PHE A 148 -9.10 -0.41 -5.59
CA PHE A 148 -8.56 -1.14 -6.73
C PHE A 148 -7.31 -1.92 -6.33
N HIS A 149 -7.08 -3.04 -7.01
CA HIS A 149 -5.93 -3.87 -6.71
C HIS A 149 -5.39 -4.59 -7.93
N PHE A 150 -4.12 -4.97 -7.85
CA PHE A 150 -3.46 -5.83 -8.81
C PHE A 150 -2.69 -6.94 -8.09
N PRO A 151 -2.66 -8.16 -8.61
CA PRO A 151 -3.48 -8.73 -9.70
C PRO A 151 -4.99 -8.70 -9.43
N THR A 152 -5.81 -8.77 -10.48
CA THR A 152 -7.27 -8.87 -10.36
C THR A 152 -7.70 -10.31 -10.06
N ILE A 153 -8.92 -10.48 -9.55
CA ILE A 153 -9.49 -11.81 -9.26
C ILE A 153 -9.54 -12.69 -10.53
N ASP A 154 -9.81 -12.08 -11.69
CA ASP A 154 -9.91 -12.77 -12.98
C ASP A 154 -8.55 -13.12 -13.60
N ASN A 155 -7.47 -12.50 -13.12
CA ASN A 155 -6.12 -12.71 -13.66
C ASN A 155 -5.10 -13.01 -12.56
N LYS A 156 -5.32 -14.11 -11.84
CA LYS A 156 -4.43 -14.52 -10.74
C LYS A 156 -2.98 -14.79 -11.18
N ASN A 157 -2.76 -15.15 -12.44
CA ASN A 157 -1.41 -15.41 -12.95
C ASN A 157 -0.59 -14.13 -13.16
N ALA A 158 -1.24 -12.97 -13.28
CA ALA A 158 -0.55 -11.69 -13.44
C ALA A 158 0.26 -11.27 -12.22
N ALA A 159 0.05 -11.90 -11.05
CA ALA A 159 0.87 -11.65 -9.86
C ALA A 159 2.36 -11.97 -10.10
N VAL A 160 2.65 -12.88 -11.04
CA VAL A 160 3.99 -13.43 -11.25
C VAL A 160 4.58 -12.85 -12.52
N HIS A 161 5.68 -12.13 -12.35
CA HIS A 161 6.55 -11.62 -13.40
C HIS A 161 7.85 -12.43 -13.44
N LEU A 162 8.39 -12.71 -14.63
CA LEU A 162 9.65 -13.46 -14.74
C LEU A 162 10.78 -12.47 -15.02
N HIS A 163 11.69 -12.32 -14.06
CA HIS A 163 12.78 -11.35 -14.20
C HIS A 163 13.66 -11.70 -15.42
N PRO A 164 13.94 -10.78 -16.34
CA PRO A 164 14.53 -11.08 -17.65
C PRO A 164 15.97 -11.59 -17.57
N VAL A 165 16.74 -11.09 -16.59
CA VAL A 165 18.15 -11.51 -16.41
C VAL A 165 18.29 -12.80 -15.59
N SER A 166 17.68 -12.87 -14.40
CA SER A 166 17.83 -14.02 -13.50
C SER A 166 16.94 -15.21 -13.87
N GLY A 167 15.84 -14.98 -14.60
CA GLY A 167 14.82 -15.99 -14.90
C GLY A 167 14.02 -16.42 -13.67
N LEU A 168 14.15 -15.72 -12.55
CA LEU A 168 13.46 -16.02 -11.29
C LEU A 168 12.09 -15.33 -11.26
N PRO A 169 11.10 -15.92 -10.56
CA PRO A 169 9.81 -15.28 -10.36
C PRO A 169 9.94 -14.08 -9.43
N VAL A 170 9.24 -13.01 -9.80
CA VAL A 170 8.99 -11.80 -9.02
C VAL A 170 7.48 -11.75 -8.80
N TYR A 171 7.06 -11.68 -7.55
CA TYR A 171 5.65 -11.55 -7.22
C TYR A 171 5.34 -10.10 -6.86
N ILE A 172 4.31 -9.52 -7.47
CA ILE A 172 3.96 -8.11 -7.28
C ILE A 172 2.46 -8.01 -6.94
N TRP A 173 2.15 -7.37 -5.81
CA TRP A 173 0.78 -7.03 -5.40
C TRP A 173 0.67 -5.54 -5.14
N LEU A 174 -0.36 -4.90 -5.70
CA LEU A 174 -0.69 -3.51 -5.50
C LEU A 174 -2.09 -3.40 -4.89
N LEU A 175 -2.26 -2.45 -3.98
CA LEU A 175 -3.55 -2.05 -3.43
C LEU A 175 -3.64 -0.53 -3.41
N ALA A 176 -4.73 -0.01 -3.95
CA ALA A 176 -5.11 1.39 -3.93
C ALA A 176 -6.47 1.52 -3.25
N ASP A 177 -6.49 2.12 -2.07
CA ASP A 177 -7.69 2.41 -1.29
C ASP A 177 -8.17 3.80 -1.66
N GLY A 178 -9.23 3.88 -2.46
CA GLY A 178 -9.68 5.11 -3.10
C GLY A 178 -10.58 5.94 -2.20
N HIS A 179 -10.47 7.26 -2.29
CA HIS A 179 -11.33 8.16 -1.52
C HIS A 179 -11.74 9.39 -2.33
N GLY A 180 -13.06 9.60 -2.41
CA GLY A 180 -13.66 10.74 -3.12
C GLY A 180 -13.84 10.51 -4.62
N GLY A 181 -13.65 9.27 -5.08
CA GLY A 181 -13.74 8.85 -6.47
C GLY A 181 -12.93 7.57 -6.73
N HIS A 182 -13.06 7.05 -7.95
CA HIS A 182 -12.45 5.78 -8.37
C HIS A 182 -11.42 5.95 -9.49
N GLU A 183 -11.22 7.17 -9.99
CA GLU A 183 -10.36 7.42 -11.16
C GLU A 183 -8.88 7.42 -10.76
N ALA A 184 -8.54 8.02 -9.61
CA ALA A 184 -7.21 7.98 -9.02
C ALA A 184 -6.71 6.54 -8.79
N PRO A 185 -7.36 5.69 -7.98
CA PRO A 185 -6.88 4.33 -7.71
C PRO A 185 -6.78 3.49 -9.00
N GLN A 186 -7.73 3.64 -9.94
CA GLN A 186 -7.67 2.96 -11.24
C GLN A 186 -6.45 3.40 -12.07
N PHE A 187 -6.16 4.70 -12.12
CA PHE A 187 -4.99 5.24 -12.81
C PHE A 187 -3.69 4.72 -12.20
N PHE A 188 -3.55 4.81 -10.86
CA PHE A 188 -2.31 4.46 -10.17
C PHE A 188 -2.01 2.95 -10.24
N ILE A 189 -3.01 2.07 -10.13
CA ILE A 189 -2.80 0.63 -10.31
C ILE A 189 -2.20 0.32 -11.69
N LYS A 190 -2.73 0.93 -12.75
CA LYS A 190 -2.26 0.71 -14.12
C LYS A 190 -0.83 1.20 -14.33
N GLU A 191 -0.56 2.46 -13.98
CA GLU A 191 0.73 3.10 -14.25
C GLU A 191 1.83 2.56 -13.33
N MET A 192 1.52 2.34 -12.05
CA MET A 192 2.52 1.88 -11.08
C MET A 192 2.91 0.43 -11.30
N ARG A 193 2.00 -0.43 -11.80
CA ARG A 193 2.36 -1.80 -12.16
C ARG A 193 3.52 -1.83 -13.17
N ALA A 194 3.36 -1.13 -14.28
CA ALA A 194 4.38 -1.08 -15.33
C ALA A 194 5.69 -0.49 -14.79
N ALA A 195 5.61 0.59 -14.00
CA ALA A 195 6.79 1.19 -13.40
C ALA A 195 7.52 0.26 -12.41
N MET A 196 6.80 -0.56 -11.65
CA MET A 196 7.42 -1.53 -10.73
C MET A 196 8.06 -2.70 -11.47
N GLU A 197 7.44 -3.19 -12.56
CA GLU A 197 8.04 -4.18 -13.45
C GLU A 197 9.35 -3.63 -14.05
N ASP A 198 9.34 -2.39 -14.57
CA ASP A 198 10.54 -1.72 -15.10
C ASP A 198 11.67 -1.56 -14.07
N ILE A 199 11.34 -1.15 -12.83
CA ILE A 199 12.34 -1.01 -11.76
C ILE A 199 12.95 -2.37 -11.41
N VAL A 200 12.12 -3.41 -11.28
CA VAL A 200 12.63 -4.75 -10.95
C VAL A 200 13.50 -5.28 -12.08
N ASP A 201 13.12 -5.07 -13.33
CA ASP A 201 13.84 -5.57 -14.51
C ASP A 201 15.12 -4.81 -14.83
N PHE A 202 15.26 -3.59 -14.30
CA PHE A 202 16.39 -2.71 -14.56
C PHE A 202 17.75 -3.39 -14.30
N HIS A 203 17.86 -4.20 -13.24
CA HIS A 203 19.02 -5.07 -13.05
C HIS A 203 18.74 -6.22 -12.09
N ASP A 204 19.60 -7.25 -12.09
CA ASP A 204 19.50 -8.34 -11.13
C ASP A 204 19.94 -7.90 -9.72
N TRP A 205 18.98 -7.44 -8.91
CA TRP A 205 19.23 -6.85 -7.59
C TRP A 205 19.91 -7.81 -6.60
N ASN A 206 20.93 -7.30 -5.90
CA ASN A 206 21.57 -7.98 -4.77
C ASN A 206 21.17 -7.33 -3.45
N TRP A 207 20.13 -7.88 -2.82
CA TRP A 207 19.53 -7.36 -1.60
C TRP A 207 20.40 -7.42 -0.34
N GLU A 208 21.55 -8.10 -0.38
CA GLU A 208 22.50 -8.09 0.72
C GLU A 208 23.38 -6.84 0.74
N LYS A 209 23.43 -6.10 -0.38
CA LYS A 209 24.18 -4.84 -0.49
C LYS A 209 23.27 -3.66 -0.19
N LYS A 210 23.69 -2.82 0.76
CA LYS A 210 22.92 -1.65 1.18
C LYS A 210 22.74 -0.64 0.05
N GLU A 211 23.75 -0.49 -0.80
CA GLU A 211 23.76 0.46 -1.91
C GLU A 211 22.72 0.10 -2.97
N GLU A 212 22.49 -1.19 -3.21
CA GLU A 212 21.46 -1.70 -4.13
C GLU A 212 20.06 -1.40 -3.56
N CYS A 213 19.83 -1.66 -2.27
CA CYS A 213 18.55 -1.32 -1.64
C CYS A 213 18.27 0.19 -1.67
N GLN A 214 19.28 1.02 -1.46
CA GLN A 214 19.16 2.48 -1.54
C GLN A 214 18.88 2.97 -2.97
N LEU A 215 19.50 2.34 -3.97
CA LEU A 215 19.24 2.66 -5.37
C LEU A 215 17.80 2.26 -5.76
N PHE A 216 17.35 1.07 -5.33
CA PHE A 216 15.97 0.61 -5.54
C PHE A 216 14.96 1.57 -4.90
N GLU A 217 15.16 1.91 -3.62
CA GLU A 217 14.32 2.86 -2.88
C GLU A 217 14.23 4.20 -3.63
N ARG A 218 15.35 4.70 -4.14
CA ARG A 218 15.36 5.94 -4.91
C ARG A 218 14.52 5.83 -6.18
N PHE A 219 14.66 4.76 -6.96
CA PHE A 219 13.85 4.57 -8.17
C PHE A 219 12.36 4.47 -7.85
N VAL A 220 11.99 3.77 -6.78
CA VAL A 220 10.59 3.70 -6.32
C VAL A 220 10.07 5.10 -5.98
N LYS A 221 10.80 5.86 -5.15
CA LYS A 221 10.40 7.21 -4.74
C LYS A 221 10.29 8.18 -5.92
N ASP A 222 11.22 8.09 -6.86
CA ASP A 222 11.20 8.92 -8.08
C ASP A 222 9.97 8.57 -8.93
N LYS A 223 9.61 7.28 -9.07
CA LYS A 223 8.41 6.85 -9.81
C LYS A 223 7.09 7.21 -9.15
N TYR A 224 7.00 7.14 -7.81
CA TYR A 224 5.83 7.65 -7.09
C TYR A 224 5.60 9.13 -7.39
N LYS A 225 6.63 9.96 -7.32
CA LYS A 225 6.54 11.39 -7.63
C LYS A 225 6.19 11.67 -9.08
N GLU A 226 6.82 10.96 -10.03
CA GLU A 226 6.57 11.10 -11.45
C GLU A 226 5.11 10.80 -11.81
N ILE A 227 4.59 9.66 -11.34
CA ILE A 227 3.24 9.20 -11.66
C ILE A 227 2.18 10.04 -10.94
N ASP A 228 2.41 10.42 -9.68
CA ASP A 228 1.53 11.33 -8.94
C ASP A 228 1.40 12.69 -9.62
N LYS A 229 2.55 13.25 -10.04
CA LYS A 229 2.57 14.50 -10.81
C LYS A 229 1.79 14.37 -12.12
N LYS A 230 1.99 13.27 -12.85
CA LYS A 230 1.26 12.99 -14.10
C LYS A 230 -0.26 12.99 -13.88
N PHE A 231 -0.75 12.36 -12.82
CA PHE A 231 -2.17 12.39 -12.47
C PHE A 231 -2.66 13.80 -12.10
N CYS A 232 -1.91 14.50 -11.24
CA CYS A 232 -2.26 15.86 -10.81
C CYS A 232 -2.28 16.86 -11.97
N ASP A 233 -1.34 16.74 -12.92
CA ASP A 233 -1.31 17.57 -14.14
C ASP A 233 -2.55 17.32 -15.00
N MET A 234 -2.93 16.05 -15.20
CA MET A 234 -4.15 15.67 -15.92
C MET A 234 -5.40 16.28 -15.26
N LYS A 235 -5.55 16.12 -13.93
CA LYS A 235 -6.66 16.71 -13.17
C LYS A 235 -6.66 18.23 -13.21
N THR A 236 -5.49 18.86 -13.18
CA THR A 236 -5.37 20.31 -13.29
C THR A 236 -5.97 20.81 -14.60
N GLU A 237 -5.70 20.14 -15.72
CA GLU A 237 -6.24 20.52 -17.02
C GLU A 237 -7.75 20.27 -17.12
N GLU A 238 -8.28 19.18 -16.54
CA GLU A 238 -9.72 18.94 -16.43
C GLU A 238 -10.44 20.05 -15.66
N PHE A 239 -9.94 20.44 -14.48
CA PHE A 239 -10.53 21.51 -13.68
C PHE A 239 -10.47 22.88 -14.37
N LYS A 240 -9.34 23.20 -15.02
CA LYS A 240 -9.22 24.44 -15.81
C LYS A 240 -10.20 24.46 -16.98
N ALA A 241 -10.38 23.34 -17.68
CA ALA A 241 -11.34 23.24 -18.78
C ALA A 241 -12.78 23.42 -18.28
N TRP A 242 -13.14 22.79 -17.16
CA TRP A 242 -14.45 22.96 -16.52
C TRP A 242 -14.70 24.41 -16.09
N LYS A 243 -13.72 25.07 -15.48
CA LYS A 243 -13.77 26.49 -15.12
C LYS A 243 -13.91 27.40 -16.35
N ALA A 244 -13.12 27.15 -17.41
CA ALA A 244 -13.18 27.91 -18.66
C ALA A 244 -14.54 27.74 -19.39
N GLY A 245 -15.18 26.56 -19.24
CA GLY A 245 -16.55 26.31 -19.69
C GLY A 245 -17.63 26.99 -18.84
N GLY A 246 -17.25 27.79 -17.83
CA GLY A 246 -18.17 28.44 -16.91
C GLY A 246 -18.83 27.46 -15.94
N PHE A 247 -18.09 26.42 -15.51
CA PHE A 247 -18.55 25.39 -14.59
C PHE A 247 -19.77 24.58 -15.10
N LYS A 248 -19.88 24.43 -16.41
CA LYS A 248 -20.94 23.65 -17.07
C LYS A 248 -20.50 22.21 -17.29
N GLY A 249 -21.45 21.28 -17.24
CA GLY A 249 -21.19 19.84 -17.39
C GLY A 249 -20.79 19.19 -16.06
N ASP A 250 -20.27 17.98 -16.16
CA ASP A 250 -19.85 17.21 -14.99
C ASP A 250 -18.59 17.82 -14.37
N LYS A 251 -18.63 18.04 -13.06
CA LYS A 251 -17.49 18.55 -12.30
C LYS A 251 -16.41 17.47 -12.25
N PRO A 252 -15.15 17.77 -12.59
CA PRO A 252 -14.05 16.82 -12.43
C PRO A 252 -13.90 16.34 -10.98
N LEU A 253 -13.49 15.09 -10.80
CA LEU A 253 -13.21 14.53 -9.49
C LEU A 253 -11.85 15.02 -8.97
N ASP A 254 -11.82 15.42 -7.70
CA ASP A 254 -10.60 15.61 -6.91
C ASP A 254 -10.45 14.41 -5.99
N ASP A 255 -10.21 13.26 -6.58
CA ASP A 255 -10.04 12.00 -5.89
C ASP A 255 -8.56 11.68 -5.66
N GLY A 256 -8.33 10.77 -4.72
CA GLY A 256 -7.02 10.26 -4.39
C GLY A 256 -7.14 8.82 -3.91
N CYS A 257 -6.00 8.26 -3.55
CA CYS A 257 -5.96 6.95 -2.92
C CYS A 257 -4.74 6.81 -2.02
N THR A 258 -4.85 5.96 -1.01
CA THR A 258 -3.65 5.34 -0.45
C THR A 258 -3.04 4.41 -1.50
N PHE A 259 -1.76 4.05 -1.37
CA PHE A 259 -1.12 3.17 -2.33
C PHE A 259 -0.04 2.29 -1.71
N ILE A 260 -0.24 0.99 -1.79
CA ILE A 260 0.70 -0.03 -1.34
C ILE A 260 1.21 -0.86 -2.50
N VAL A 261 2.52 -1.09 -2.52
CA VAL A 261 3.17 -2.10 -3.36
C VAL A 261 3.88 -3.11 -2.47
N ASN A 262 3.65 -4.39 -2.70
CA ASN A 262 4.42 -5.48 -2.09
C ASN A 262 5.07 -6.33 -3.17
N ILE A 263 6.38 -6.54 -3.05
CA ILE A 263 7.19 -7.33 -3.98
C ILE A 263 7.86 -8.46 -3.22
N ILE A 264 7.80 -9.67 -3.76
CA ILE A 264 8.67 -10.77 -3.34
C ILE A 264 9.60 -11.10 -4.50
N TYR A 265 10.89 -10.84 -4.32
CA TYR A 265 11.90 -11.20 -5.30
C TYR A 265 13.08 -11.88 -4.58
N LYS A 266 13.41 -13.11 -5.00
CA LYS A 266 14.35 -14.01 -4.31
C LYS A 266 13.85 -14.28 -2.88
N ASN A 267 14.67 -14.00 -1.87
CA ASN A 267 14.32 -14.10 -0.45
C ASN A 267 14.08 -12.73 0.19
N MET A 268 13.66 -11.72 -0.58
CA MET A 268 13.37 -10.39 -0.07
C MET A 268 11.89 -10.06 -0.24
N HIS A 269 11.25 -9.61 0.83
CA HIS A 269 9.95 -8.93 0.80
C HIS A 269 10.19 -7.43 0.85
N ILE A 270 9.72 -6.71 -0.17
CA ILE A 270 9.83 -5.26 -0.28
C ILE A 270 8.44 -4.67 -0.18
N ASN A 271 8.24 -3.75 0.75
CA ASN A 271 6.97 -3.04 0.93
C ASN A 271 7.18 -1.54 0.68
N CYS A 272 6.33 -0.95 -0.14
CA CYS A 272 6.28 0.49 -0.41
C CYS A 272 4.89 0.99 0.01
N ASN A 273 4.82 1.95 0.93
CA ASN A 273 3.55 2.40 1.52
C ASN A 273 3.37 3.91 1.44
N VAL A 274 2.23 4.37 0.93
CA VAL A 274 1.73 5.74 1.02
C VAL A 274 0.29 5.69 1.57
N GLY A 275 0.01 6.41 2.66
CA GLY A 275 -1.32 6.43 3.29
C GLY A 275 -1.47 5.47 4.46
N ASP A 276 -2.71 5.11 4.79
CA ASP A 276 -3.13 4.36 5.98
C ASP A 276 -3.71 2.96 5.68
N SER A 277 -3.70 2.53 4.42
CA SER A 277 -3.63 1.10 4.12
C SER A 277 -2.44 0.45 4.84
N ARG A 278 -2.51 -0.86 5.10
CA ARG A 278 -1.46 -1.55 5.87
C ARG A 278 -1.06 -2.90 5.29
N THR A 279 0.23 -3.18 5.39
CA THR A 279 0.83 -4.49 5.16
C THR A 279 1.32 -5.08 6.47
N VAL A 280 1.04 -6.35 6.72
CA VAL A 280 1.50 -7.11 7.89
C VAL A 280 2.13 -8.42 7.43
N LEU A 281 3.36 -8.69 7.86
CA LEU A 281 4.04 -9.96 7.64
C LEU A 281 4.13 -10.72 8.96
N GLY A 282 3.39 -11.82 9.05
CA GLY A 282 3.50 -12.82 10.09
C GLY A 282 4.52 -13.90 9.73
N ARG A 283 5.33 -14.31 10.70
CA ARG A 283 6.21 -15.48 10.59
C ARG A 283 5.72 -16.57 11.52
N ARG A 284 5.67 -17.80 11.00
CA ARG A 284 5.37 -18.96 11.82
C ARG A 284 6.59 -19.36 12.64
N GLU A 285 6.44 -19.48 13.95
CA GLU A 285 7.49 -20.07 14.78
C GLU A 285 7.36 -21.58 14.88
N ASN A 286 8.52 -22.25 14.89
CA ASN A 286 8.57 -23.68 15.16
C ASN A 286 8.33 -23.84 16.65
N ILE A 287 7.08 -24.09 17.05
CA ILE A 287 6.74 -24.31 18.46
C ILE A 287 7.43 -25.61 18.91
N LYS A 288 8.61 -25.48 19.51
CA LYS A 288 9.16 -26.53 20.37
C LYS A 288 8.24 -26.62 21.58
N ARG A 289 7.32 -27.59 21.58
CA ARG A 289 6.34 -27.75 22.66
C ARG A 289 7.05 -27.94 24.00
N GLY A 290 7.01 -26.92 24.85
CA GLY A 290 7.19 -27.12 26.28
C GLY A 290 5.93 -27.80 26.85
N LEU A 291 6.09 -28.61 27.91
CA LEU A 291 5.00 -29.35 28.55
C LEU A 291 3.82 -28.48 29.07
N PHE A 292 3.98 -27.14 29.13
CA PHE A 292 3.06 -26.23 29.81
C PHE A 292 2.57 -25.04 28.97
N SER A 293 2.85 -24.99 27.65
CA SER A 293 2.37 -23.89 26.81
C SER A 293 0.97 -24.17 26.26
N HIS A 294 -0.06 -23.62 26.92
CA HIS A 294 -1.46 -23.69 26.48
C HIS A 294 -1.84 -22.63 25.43
N ARG A 295 -0.92 -21.73 25.04
CA ARG A 295 -1.18 -20.75 23.97
C ARG A 295 -0.53 -21.18 22.67
N GLU A 296 -1.37 -21.45 21.68
CA GLU A 296 -1.03 -21.86 20.32
C GLU A 296 -0.93 -20.65 19.37
N SER A 297 -0.38 -19.52 19.81
CA SER A 297 -0.07 -18.46 18.84
C SER A 297 1.16 -18.87 18.04
N VAL A 298 0.89 -19.43 16.87
CA VAL A 298 1.93 -19.96 15.96
C VAL A 298 2.57 -18.85 15.12
N TRP A 299 1.90 -17.69 15.03
CA TRP A 299 2.27 -16.59 14.15
C TRP A 299 2.65 -15.35 14.95
N ASN A 300 3.84 -14.81 14.66
CA ASN A 300 4.29 -13.55 15.25
C ASN A 300 4.50 -12.52 14.14
N GLN A 301 4.03 -11.29 14.35
CA GLN A 301 4.37 -10.19 13.47
C GLN A 301 5.90 -10.00 13.42
N VAL A 302 6.47 -10.04 12.22
CA VAL A 302 7.87 -9.69 11.96
C VAL A 302 8.01 -8.37 11.20
N PHE A 303 6.95 -7.91 10.56
CA PHE A 303 6.88 -6.60 9.92
C PHE A 303 5.43 -6.09 9.91
N GLY A 304 5.27 -4.78 10.04
CA GLY A 304 4.02 -4.07 9.77
C GLY A 304 4.34 -2.69 9.20
N SER A 305 3.72 -2.30 8.08
CA SER A 305 3.89 -0.95 7.54
C SER A 305 3.33 0.09 8.51
N ARG A 306 3.87 1.30 8.43
CA ARG A 306 3.46 2.43 9.25
C ARG A 306 2.39 3.22 8.50
N ASP A 307 1.21 3.34 9.10
CA ASP A 307 0.15 4.22 8.58
C ASP A 307 0.64 5.67 8.59
N HIS A 308 0.42 6.40 7.50
CA HIS A 308 0.80 7.81 7.37
C HIS A 308 -0.19 8.73 8.05
N ALA A 309 -0.33 8.58 9.37
CA ALA A 309 -1.24 9.38 10.17
C ALA A 309 -0.75 10.83 10.37
N PRO A 310 -1.64 11.85 10.43
CA PRO A 310 -1.26 13.26 10.56
C PRO A 310 -0.48 13.58 11.83
N GLU A 311 -0.65 12.80 12.91
CA GLU A 311 0.06 12.98 14.17
C GLU A 311 1.53 12.56 14.14
N LEU A 312 1.99 11.87 13.10
CA LEU A 312 3.39 11.48 13.00
C LEU A 312 4.28 12.72 12.89
N SER A 313 5.45 12.66 13.54
CA SER A 313 6.35 13.81 13.70
C SER A 313 6.77 14.43 12.35
N ASP A 314 7.13 13.59 11.40
CA ASP A 314 7.49 13.94 10.02
C ASP A 314 6.29 14.49 9.24
N MET A 315 5.14 13.82 9.30
CA MET A 315 3.92 14.24 8.60
C MET A 315 3.39 15.57 9.15
N ALA A 316 3.23 15.68 10.46
CA ALA A 316 2.75 16.89 11.13
C ALA A 316 3.63 18.10 10.79
N TYR A 317 4.95 17.91 10.79
CA TYR A 317 5.89 18.95 10.41
C TYR A 317 5.72 19.35 8.95
N HIS A 318 5.69 18.40 8.02
CA HIS A 318 5.48 18.68 6.60
C HIS A 318 4.18 19.44 6.35
N ILE A 319 3.05 18.94 6.87
CA ILE A 319 1.72 19.57 6.74
C ILE A 319 1.76 21.01 7.27
N SER A 320 2.31 21.21 8.46
CA SER A 320 2.36 22.53 9.10
C SER A 320 3.27 23.53 8.35
N GLN A 321 4.42 23.09 7.83
CA GLN A 321 5.33 23.96 7.07
C GLN A 321 4.75 24.38 5.72
N ASN A 322 3.90 23.54 5.12
CA ASN A 322 3.28 23.81 3.83
C ASN A 322 1.87 24.45 3.95
N GLY A 323 1.51 24.96 5.13
CA GLY A 323 0.28 25.73 5.33
C GLY A 323 -0.98 24.89 5.56
N GLY A 324 -0.84 23.58 5.80
CA GLY A 324 -1.93 22.73 6.23
C GLY A 324 -2.45 23.10 7.63
N ILE A 325 -3.75 22.95 7.83
CA ILE A 325 -4.46 23.28 9.07
C ILE A 325 -5.06 22.00 9.65
N PHE A 326 -4.76 21.72 10.90
CA PHE A 326 -5.34 20.61 11.65
C PHE A 326 -6.73 21.00 12.19
N LEU A 327 -7.74 20.21 11.88
CA LEU A 327 -9.12 20.36 12.34
C LEU A 327 -9.49 19.19 13.26
N ASN A 328 -10.31 19.48 14.26
CA ASN A 328 -11.03 18.48 15.05
C ASN A 328 -12.11 17.80 14.17
N GLN A 329 -12.66 16.69 14.65
CA GLN A 329 -13.75 15.98 13.95
C GLN A 329 -15.00 16.86 13.73
N ASN A 330 -15.23 17.85 14.59
CA ASN A 330 -16.32 18.83 14.44
C ASN A 330 -15.98 20.00 13.51
N GLY A 331 -14.85 19.95 12.78
CA GLY A 331 -14.41 21.00 11.85
C GLY A 331 -13.72 22.20 12.49
N SER A 332 -13.71 22.33 13.81
CA SER A 332 -13.02 23.43 14.48
C SER A 332 -11.50 23.30 14.37
N LYS A 333 -10.79 24.43 14.22
CA LYS A 333 -9.32 24.44 14.19
C LYS A 333 -8.75 23.89 15.49
N ARG A 334 -7.84 22.92 15.38
CA ARG A 334 -7.14 22.33 16.52
C ARG A 334 -6.04 23.28 16.99
N ILE A 335 -6.00 23.57 18.28
CA ILE A 335 -4.95 24.38 18.89
C ILE A 335 -3.87 23.41 19.39
N HIS A 336 -2.70 23.48 18.77
CA HIS A 336 -1.52 22.72 19.18
C HIS A 336 -0.36 23.69 19.46
N GLY A 337 0.62 23.24 20.27
CA GLY A 337 1.87 23.97 20.45
C GLY A 337 2.69 24.03 19.15
N ALA A 338 3.82 24.73 19.14
CA ALA A 338 4.67 24.79 17.95
C ALA A 338 5.04 23.37 17.45
N ILE A 339 4.71 23.07 16.19
CA ILE A 339 5.22 21.86 15.51
C ILE A 339 6.70 22.08 15.24
N VAL A 340 7.53 21.10 15.59
CA VAL A 340 8.99 21.19 15.53
C VAL A 340 9.51 20.15 14.54
N PRO A 341 10.68 20.40 13.92
CA PRO A 341 11.26 19.45 12.97
C PRO A 341 11.48 18.05 13.58
N PRO A 342 11.38 16.97 12.78
CA PRO A 342 11.68 15.61 13.23
C PRO A 342 13.08 15.44 13.81
N SER A 343 14.07 16.23 13.35
CA SER A 343 15.42 16.23 13.92
C SER A 343 15.47 16.64 15.41
N LYS A 344 14.47 17.38 15.89
CA LYS A 344 14.34 17.77 17.30
C LYS A 344 13.39 16.86 18.08
N ARG A 345 12.28 16.43 17.46
CA ARG A 345 11.24 15.61 18.12
C ARG A 345 11.52 14.10 18.09
N GLY A 346 12.34 13.65 17.14
CA GLY A 346 12.49 12.25 16.80
C GLY A 346 11.19 11.69 16.20
N THR A 347 10.90 10.42 16.51
CA THR A 347 9.76 9.66 16.01
C THR A 347 8.50 9.77 16.88
N LYS A 348 8.53 10.60 17.93
CA LYS A 348 7.39 10.72 18.86
C LYS A 348 6.21 11.42 18.19
N SER A 349 5.06 10.76 18.10
CA SER A 349 3.83 11.34 17.55
C SER A 349 3.28 12.48 18.42
N TYR A 350 2.42 13.30 17.84
CA TYR A 350 1.64 14.35 18.49
C TYR A 350 0.33 13.77 19.02
N SER A 351 0.28 13.43 20.32
CA SER A 351 -0.93 12.88 20.93
C SER A 351 -2.15 13.81 20.81
N ASP A 352 -1.91 15.11 20.74
CA ASP A 352 -2.89 16.17 20.52
C ASP A 352 -3.29 16.34 19.05
N LEU A 353 -2.74 15.55 18.12
CA LEU A 353 -3.15 15.51 16.71
C LEU A 353 -3.84 14.20 16.31
N VAL A 354 -3.92 13.20 17.19
CA VAL A 354 -4.63 11.93 16.93
C VAL A 354 -6.08 12.19 16.51
N GLY A 355 -6.50 11.59 15.39
CA GLY A 355 -7.85 11.71 14.83
C GLY A 355 -8.18 13.07 14.22
N THR A 356 -7.17 13.90 13.94
CA THR A 356 -7.37 15.19 13.26
C THR A 356 -7.63 15.01 11.76
N ARG A 357 -8.35 15.95 11.17
CA ARG A 357 -8.44 16.11 9.72
C ARG A 357 -7.56 17.27 9.27
N ILE A 358 -7.03 17.20 8.06
CA ILE A 358 -6.19 18.19 7.44
C ILE A 358 -7.05 18.99 6.48
N TYR A 359 -6.99 20.30 6.64
CA TYR A 359 -7.65 21.28 5.79
C TYR A 359 -6.61 22.15 5.10
N ARG A 360 -6.94 22.58 3.89
CA ARG A 360 -6.11 23.49 3.10
C ARG A 360 -6.87 24.77 2.81
N ALA A 361 -6.32 25.89 3.25
CA ALA A 361 -6.86 27.21 2.92
C ALA A 361 -6.67 27.52 1.43
N VAL A 362 -7.58 28.33 0.87
CA VAL A 362 -7.47 28.81 -0.51
C VAL A 362 -6.17 29.60 -0.68
N ASN A 363 -5.44 29.32 -1.76
CA ASN A 363 -4.36 30.16 -2.27
C ASN A 363 -4.64 30.52 -3.74
N GLU A 364 -3.73 31.29 -4.35
CA GLU A 364 -3.83 31.71 -5.76
C GLU A 364 -3.94 30.50 -6.70
N GLY A 365 -3.08 29.49 -6.53
CA GLY A 365 -3.11 28.28 -7.36
C GLY A 365 -4.44 27.50 -7.29
N ILE A 366 -5.02 27.36 -6.10
CA ILE A 366 -6.35 26.75 -5.91
C ILE A 366 -7.43 27.57 -6.63
N SER A 367 -7.39 28.90 -6.45
CA SER A 367 -8.34 29.82 -7.07
C SER A 367 -8.25 29.78 -8.59
N ASP A 368 -7.04 29.71 -9.13
CA ASP A 368 -6.75 29.68 -10.56
C ASP A 368 -7.28 28.42 -11.23
N ILE A 369 -7.07 27.26 -10.60
CA ILE A 369 -7.57 25.96 -11.09
C ILE A 369 -9.09 25.88 -10.95
N GLY A 370 -9.68 26.50 -9.93
CA GLY A 370 -11.13 26.45 -9.67
C GLY A 370 -11.57 25.19 -8.92
N ILE A 371 -10.65 24.58 -8.19
CA ILE A 371 -10.92 23.43 -7.33
C ILE A 371 -11.51 23.89 -5.99
N SER A 372 -12.45 23.12 -5.42
CA SER A 372 -13.02 23.44 -4.11
C SER A 372 -12.03 23.11 -3.00
N ASN A 373 -11.89 23.99 -2.02
CA ASN A 373 -11.03 23.80 -0.85
C ASN A 373 -11.78 23.29 0.39
N MET A 374 -13.04 22.87 0.25
CA MET A 374 -13.89 22.44 1.38
C MET A 374 -13.60 21.02 1.85
N ARG A 375 -12.74 20.29 1.13
CA ARG A 375 -12.38 18.91 1.43
C ARG A 375 -11.35 18.84 2.55
N THR A 376 -11.40 17.75 3.31
CA THR A 376 -10.46 17.47 4.40
C THR A 376 -10.07 15.99 4.37
N LEU A 377 -8.86 15.65 4.81
CA LEU A 377 -8.34 14.28 4.85
C LEU A 377 -7.75 13.93 6.21
N ASN A 378 -7.87 12.69 6.65
CA ASN A 378 -7.34 12.19 7.92
C ASN A 378 -6.00 11.46 7.78
N MET A 379 -5.30 11.66 6.66
CA MET A 379 -4.01 11.04 6.34
C MET A 379 -2.97 12.09 5.93
N GLY A 380 -1.71 11.89 6.30
CA GLY A 380 -0.59 12.79 6.02
C GLY A 380 0.11 12.56 4.68
N ALA A 381 -0.19 11.46 4.00
CA ALA A 381 0.32 11.15 2.68
C ALA A 381 -0.73 10.40 1.85
N THR A 382 -0.69 10.61 0.54
CA THR A 382 -1.69 10.11 -0.42
C THR A 382 -1.14 10.24 -1.85
N MET A 383 -1.68 9.45 -2.77
CA MET A 383 -1.54 9.62 -4.22
C MET A 383 -2.79 10.34 -4.75
N GLY A 384 -2.63 11.25 -5.71
CA GLY A 384 -3.70 12.11 -6.20
C GLY A 384 -4.01 13.24 -5.22
N ASP A 385 -5.30 13.53 -5.00
CA ASP A 385 -5.75 14.62 -4.12
C ASP A 385 -5.18 15.98 -4.52
N LEU A 386 -5.42 16.38 -5.78
CA LEU A 386 -4.88 17.58 -6.40
C LEU A 386 -4.98 18.81 -5.49
N LEU A 387 -6.11 19.00 -4.79
CA LEU A 387 -6.28 20.10 -3.83
C LEU A 387 -5.07 20.21 -2.88
N PHE A 388 -4.58 19.10 -2.37
CA PHE A 388 -3.48 19.04 -1.40
C PHE A 388 -2.09 18.99 -2.05
N LYS A 389 -2.00 18.85 -3.38
CA LYS A 389 -0.74 18.78 -4.14
C LYS A 389 -0.37 20.07 -4.88
N ILE A 390 -1.30 21.02 -5.02
CA ILE A 390 -0.98 22.37 -5.50
C ILE A 390 0.15 22.95 -4.64
N GLU A 391 1.11 23.69 -5.19
CA GLU A 391 2.28 24.11 -4.39
C GLU A 391 1.95 25.25 -3.40
N PRO A 392 2.55 25.26 -2.20
CA PRO A 392 3.34 24.18 -1.62
C PRO A 392 2.47 22.95 -1.27
N ALA A 393 2.91 21.75 -1.63
CA ALA A 393 2.16 20.52 -1.37
C ALA A 393 2.00 20.28 0.15
N VAL A 394 0.77 20.04 0.60
CA VAL A 394 0.42 19.82 2.02
C VAL A 394 0.52 18.35 2.42
N LEU A 395 0.24 17.43 1.48
CA LEU A 395 0.30 15.99 1.69
C LEU A 395 1.40 15.37 0.86
N SER A 396 2.18 14.48 1.49
CA SER A 396 3.29 13.78 0.83
C SER A 396 2.78 12.71 -0.15
N ASN A 397 3.55 12.41 -1.18
CA ASN A 397 3.44 11.21 -2.03
C ASN A 397 4.70 10.32 -1.92
N ASP A 398 5.59 10.61 -0.95
CA ASP A 398 6.85 9.90 -0.76
C ASP A 398 6.61 8.57 -0.02
N PRO A 399 6.83 7.41 -0.64
CA PRO A 399 6.57 6.13 0.00
C PRO A 399 7.61 5.80 1.09
N ASP A 400 7.15 5.15 2.16
CA ASP A 400 8.03 4.39 3.04
C ASP A 400 8.41 3.08 2.32
N VAL A 401 9.69 2.90 1.97
CA VAL A 401 10.21 1.68 1.32
C VAL A 401 10.98 0.84 2.33
N THR A 402 10.58 -0.42 2.50
CA THR A 402 11.15 -1.32 3.51
C THR A 402 11.54 -2.67 2.92
N PHE A 403 12.66 -3.22 3.39
CA PHE A 403 13.24 -4.48 2.91
C PHE A 403 13.27 -5.50 4.06
N ASN A 404 12.58 -6.62 3.87
CA ASN A 404 12.42 -7.67 4.88
C ASN A 404 12.96 -9.01 4.34
N LYS A 405 14.12 -9.44 4.85
CA LYS A 405 14.73 -10.71 4.44
C LYS A 405 13.90 -11.90 4.95
N LEU A 406 13.46 -12.74 4.03
CA LEU A 406 12.71 -13.96 4.29
C LEU A 406 13.68 -15.13 4.55
N ASN A 407 13.44 -15.88 5.61
CA ASN A 407 14.15 -17.12 5.90
C ASN A 407 13.55 -18.24 5.05
N ALA A 408 14.39 -19.00 4.33
CA ALA A 408 13.92 -20.12 3.51
C ALA A 408 13.26 -21.24 4.33
N ASN A 409 13.60 -21.39 5.60
CA ASN A 409 13.13 -22.48 6.46
C ASN A 409 11.91 -22.10 7.31
N LYS A 410 11.18 -21.05 6.93
CA LYS A 410 10.05 -20.51 7.70
C LYS A 410 8.86 -20.25 6.78
N ASP A 411 7.68 -20.56 7.29
CA ASP A 411 6.42 -20.15 6.69
C ASP A 411 6.12 -18.68 7.05
N TYR A 412 5.58 -17.95 6.08
CA TYR A 412 5.12 -16.59 6.27
C TYR A 412 3.67 -16.43 5.80
N LEU A 413 2.96 -15.51 6.45
CA LEU A 413 1.65 -15.03 6.04
C LEU A 413 1.75 -13.53 5.88
N LEU A 414 1.57 -13.06 4.65
CA LEU A 414 1.53 -11.64 4.32
C LEU A 414 0.06 -11.24 4.12
N VAL A 415 -0.33 -10.17 4.81
CA VAL A 415 -1.65 -9.53 4.73
C VAL A 415 -1.45 -8.14 4.17
N ILE A 416 -2.20 -7.77 3.14
CA ILE A 416 -2.20 -6.42 2.55
C ILE A 416 -3.66 -5.98 2.51
N ALA A 417 -4.02 -4.89 3.20
CA ALA A 417 -5.41 -4.50 3.27
C ALA A 417 -5.63 -2.99 3.42
N SER A 418 -6.79 -2.52 2.94
CA SER A 418 -7.28 -1.15 3.11
C SER A 418 -7.61 -0.86 4.57
N ASP A 419 -7.77 0.42 4.92
CA ASP A 419 -8.21 0.84 6.24
C ASP A 419 -9.54 0.19 6.64
N GLY A 420 -10.37 -0.19 5.65
CA GLY A 420 -11.56 -1.00 5.77
C GLY A 420 -11.40 -2.32 6.51
N VAL A 421 -10.20 -2.89 6.60
CA VAL A 421 -9.97 -4.03 7.50
C VAL A 421 -9.61 -3.54 8.90
N TRP A 422 -8.73 -2.55 9.00
CA TRP A 422 -8.06 -2.15 10.23
C TRP A 422 -8.95 -1.32 11.16
N ASP A 423 -9.74 -0.40 10.61
CA ASP A 423 -10.60 0.54 11.35
C ASP A 423 -11.73 -0.12 12.12
N TYR A 424 -12.07 -1.35 11.72
CA TYR A 424 -13.14 -2.10 12.34
C TYR A 424 -12.62 -3.02 13.43
N LEU A 425 -11.31 -3.28 13.51
CA LEU A 425 -10.72 -4.06 14.61
C LEU A 425 -10.93 -3.32 15.93
N LYS A 426 -11.03 -4.04 17.04
CA LYS A 426 -11.24 -3.45 18.39
C LYS A 426 -10.32 -2.25 18.67
N TYR A 427 -10.93 -1.06 18.85
CA TYR A 427 -10.28 0.26 18.93
C TYR A 427 -9.23 0.45 20.04
N ASP A 428 -9.28 -0.36 21.11
CA ASP A 428 -8.37 -0.18 22.27
C ASP A 428 -6.97 -0.79 22.05
N TYR A 429 -6.68 -1.30 20.85
CA TYR A 429 -5.42 -1.95 20.54
C TYR A 429 -4.45 -1.02 19.82
N SER A 430 -3.18 -1.09 20.20
CA SER A 430 -2.09 -0.56 19.37
C SER A 430 -2.07 -1.28 18.01
N ALA A 431 -1.51 -0.64 16.97
CA ALA A 431 -1.35 -1.25 15.64
C ALA A 431 -0.70 -2.65 15.71
N THR A 432 0.35 -2.81 16.50
CA THR A 432 1.01 -4.11 16.72
C THR A 432 0.07 -5.16 17.35
N GLN A 433 -0.78 -4.77 18.30
CA GLN A 433 -1.75 -5.70 18.90
C GLN A 433 -2.84 -6.07 17.89
N MET A 434 -3.35 -5.11 17.12
CA MET A 434 -4.30 -5.37 16.03
C MET A 434 -3.72 -6.37 15.01
N ASN A 435 -2.49 -6.13 14.57
CA ASN A 435 -1.78 -6.99 13.63
C ASN A 435 -1.61 -8.42 14.16
N ASN A 436 -1.15 -8.58 15.42
CA ASN A 436 -0.97 -9.91 16.01
C ASN A 436 -2.30 -10.64 16.23
N ASN A 437 -3.36 -9.94 16.65
CA ASN A 437 -4.69 -10.53 16.82
C ASN A 437 -5.24 -11.02 15.48
N LEU A 438 -5.07 -10.23 14.40
CA LEU A 438 -5.47 -10.66 13.07
C LEU A 438 -4.66 -11.87 12.62
N LEU A 439 -3.32 -11.85 12.74
CA LEU A 439 -2.47 -12.99 12.38
C LEU A 439 -2.84 -14.28 13.14
N GLU A 440 -3.14 -14.17 14.43
CA GLU A 440 -3.60 -15.31 15.25
C GLU A 440 -4.93 -15.85 14.74
N PHE A 441 -5.91 -14.99 14.49
CA PHE A 441 -7.19 -15.36 13.90
C PHE A 441 -7.03 -16.08 12.56
N LEU A 442 -6.18 -15.55 11.67
CA LEU A 442 -5.92 -16.15 10.36
C LEU A 442 -5.24 -17.52 10.49
N GLY A 443 -4.25 -17.63 11.38
CA GLY A 443 -3.57 -18.89 11.67
C GLY A 443 -4.51 -19.99 12.17
N LEU A 444 -5.40 -19.65 13.09
CA LEU A 444 -6.42 -20.56 13.62
C LEU A 444 -7.44 -20.93 12.54
N SER A 445 -7.85 -19.97 11.71
CA SER A 445 -8.82 -20.18 10.64
C SER A 445 -8.28 -21.12 9.56
N MET A 446 -7.03 -20.91 9.11
CA MET A 446 -6.35 -21.80 8.18
C MET A 446 -6.23 -23.23 8.74
N SER A 447 -5.82 -23.34 10.01
CA SER A 447 -5.71 -24.63 10.68
C SER A 447 -7.05 -25.35 10.74
N SER A 448 -8.11 -24.65 11.14
CA SER A 448 -9.48 -25.18 11.21
C SER A 448 -10.00 -25.66 9.86
N SER A 449 -9.78 -24.89 8.79
CA SER A 449 -10.21 -25.25 7.44
C SER A 449 -9.51 -26.50 6.91
N ILE A 450 -8.20 -26.65 7.14
CA ILE A 450 -7.46 -27.86 6.77
C ILE A 450 -8.00 -29.07 7.54
N GLN A 451 -8.19 -28.94 8.86
CA GLN A 451 -8.73 -30.03 9.68
C GLN A 451 -10.12 -30.48 9.19
N LYS A 452 -11.00 -29.55 8.82
CA LYS A 452 -12.31 -29.86 8.25
C LYS A 452 -12.21 -30.61 6.93
N LYS A 453 -11.32 -30.17 6.03
CA LYS A 453 -11.07 -30.83 4.74
C LYS A 453 -10.55 -32.26 4.93
N MET A 454 -9.52 -32.45 5.75
CA MET A 454 -8.97 -33.77 6.07
C MET A 454 -10.02 -34.70 6.70
N ALA A 455 -10.87 -34.17 7.59
CA ALA A 455 -11.95 -34.94 8.21
C ALA A 455 -13.03 -35.35 7.18
N ALA A 456 -13.37 -34.47 6.23
CA ALA A 456 -14.28 -34.79 5.13
C ALA A 456 -13.72 -35.89 4.22
N ASP A 457 -12.39 -35.94 4.05
CA ASP A 457 -11.68 -36.97 3.30
C ASP A 457 -11.46 -38.28 4.10
N GLY A 458 -11.98 -38.37 5.34
CA GLY A 458 -11.84 -39.54 6.21
C GLY A 458 -10.45 -39.73 6.82
N VAL A 459 -9.57 -38.73 6.70
CA VAL A 459 -8.22 -38.76 7.28
C VAL A 459 -8.30 -38.44 8.78
N LYS A 460 -7.66 -39.25 9.63
CA LYS A 460 -7.55 -38.95 11.07
C LYS A 460 -6.69 -37.71 11.27
N VAL A 461 -7.32 -36.65 11.76
CA VAL A 461 -6.66 -35.35 12.00
C VAL A 461 -5.97 -35.33 13.36
N ASP A 462 -4.65 -35.19 13.36
CA ASP A 462 -3.95 -34.75 14.57
C ASP A 462 -4.19 -33.23 14.72
N LYS A 463 -5.13 -32.87 15.60
CA LYS A 463 -5.48 -31.46 15.87
C LYS A 463 -4.26 -30.61 16.22
N LYS A 464 -3.18 -31.21 16.71
CA LYS A 464 -1.99 -30.51 17.17
C LYS A 464 -0.95 -30.31 16.05
N ASN A 465 -1.01 -31.07 14.96
CA ASN A 465 0.01 -31.09 13.90
C ASN A 465 -0.62 -30.91 12.52
N VAL A 466 -1.26 -29.76 12.29
CA VAL A 466 -1.76 -29.41 10.96
C VAL A 466 -0.60 -29.06 10.03
N ASN A 467 -0.48 -29.80 8.93
CA ASN A 467 0.49 -29.52 7.89
C ASN A 467 0.00 -28.37 7.01
N LEU A 468 0.62 -27.19 7.15
CA LEU A 468 0.22 -26.01 6.37
C LEU A 468 0.67 -26.06 4.90
N SER A 469 1.47 -27.05 4.48
CA SER A 469 1.71 -27.25 3.05
C SER A 469 0.41 -27.57 2.28
N GLU A 470 -0.63 -28.01 3.00
CA GLU A 470 -1.96 -28.28 2.45
C GLU A 470 -2.85 -27.03 2.33
N ILE A 471 -2.37 -25.84 2.76
CA ILE A 471 -3.07 -24.58 2.47
C ILE A 471 -3.28 -24.49 0.96
N SER A 472 -4.51 -24.24 0.53
CA SER A 472 -4.87 -24.03 -0.87
C SER A 472 -5.43 -22.62 -1.06
N SER A 473 -5.48 -22.16 -2.31
CA SER A 473 -6.03 -20.83 -2.61
C SER A 473 -7.50 -20.71 -2.22
N GLU A 474 -8.28 -21.81 -2.26
CA GLU A 474 -9.68 -21.83 -1.82
C GLU A 474 -9.81 -21.59 -0.30
N ILE A 475 -8.92 -22.21 0.50
CA ILE A 475 -8.90 -21.98 1.95
C ILE A 475 -8.59 -20.52 2.25
N LEU A 476 -7.61 -19.93 1.56
CA LEU A 476 -7.29 -18.52 1.72
C LEU A 476 -8.48 -17.65 1.30
N GLU A 477 -9.15 -17.97 0.20
CA GLU A 477 -10.29 -17.21 -0.33
C GLU A 477 -11.45 -17.16 0.65
N ASP A 478 -11.82 -18.30 1.24
CA ASP A 478 -12.86 -18.37 2.27
C ASP A 478 -12.52 -17.48 3.47
N ILE A 479 -11.25 -17.49 3.91
CA ILE A 479 -10.80 -16.68 5.03
C ILE A 479 -10.78 -15.20 4.68
N ALA A 480 -10.30 -14.83 3.48
CA ALA A 480 -10.29 -13.44 3.02
C ALA A 480 -11.72 -12.87 2.97
N LYS A 481 -12.70 -13.66 2.49
CA LYS A 481 -14.13 -13.29 2.53
C LYS A 481 -14.62 -13.02 3.95
N LEU A 482 -14.22 -13.84 4.93
CA LEU A 482 -14.59 -13.62 6.34
C LEU A 482 -14.03 -12.31 6.91
N ILE A 483 -12.83 -11.92 6.50
CA ILE A 483 -12.21 -10.66 6.93
C ILE A 483 -12.99 -9.48 6.35
N VAL A 484 -13.21 -9.46 5.04
CA VAL A 484 -13.81 -8.29 4.37
C VAL A 484 -15.30 -8.14 4.68
N GLN A 485 -16.02 -9.25 4.88
CA GLN A 485 -17.46 -9.23 5.19
C GLN A 485 -17.78 -8.72 6.60
N ARG A 486 -16.80 -8.77 7.52
CA ARG A 486 -16.87 -8.30 8.92
C ARG A 486 -17.97 -8.94 9.80
N ASP A 487 -18.90 -9.70 9.21
CA ASP A 487 -20.14 -10.19 9.86
C ASP A 487 -19.94 -11.40 10.78
N TYR A 488 -18.81 -12.11 10.65
CA TYR A 488 -18.56 -13.37 11.36
C TYR A 488 -17.54 -13.28 12.48
N VAL A 489 -16.86 -12.15 12.65
CA VAL A 489 -15.75 -12.03 13.61
C VAL A 489 -16.07 -11.05 14.74
N LYS A 490 -17.19 -11.30 15.45
CA LYS A 490 -17.62 -10.51 16.63
C LYS A 490 -16.56 -10.40 17.73
N GLU A 491 -15.61 -11.32 17.73
CA GLU A 491 -14.52 -11.40 18.69
C GLU A 491 -13.35 -10.45 18.34
N VAL A 492 -13.24 -10.06 17.07
CA VAL A 492 -12.12 -9.28 16.52
C VAL A 492 -12.56 -7.86 16.16
N TYR A 493 -13.78 -7.69 15.66
CA TYR A 493 -14.31 -6.40 15.21
C TYR A 493 -15.16 -5.66 16.26
N CYS A 494 -15.18 -4.34 16.17
CA CYS A 494 -16.00 -3.42 16.96
C CYS A 494 -17.49 -3.67 16.73
N GLN A 495 -18.27 -3.65 17.80
CA GLN A 495 -19.73 -3.72 17.73
C GLN A 495 -20.30 -2.30 17.65
N GLY A 496 -21.39 -2.13 16.89
CA GLY A 496 -22.17 -0.88 16.89
C GLY A 496 -21.79 0.14 15.82
N LEU A 497 -21.01 -0.24 14.82
CA LEU A 497 -20.82 0.57 13.61
C LEU A 497 -21.91 0.23 12.61
N ASP A 498 -22.53 1.28 12.05
CA ASP A 498 -23.55 1.16 11.03
C ASP A 498 -23.04 1.55 9.65
N LYS A 499 -21.88 2.22 9.55
CA LYS A 499 -21.26 2.61 8.28
C LYS A 499 -19.92 1.91 8.09
N PHE A 500 -19.76 1.34 6.91
CA PHE A 500 -18.66 0.49 6.51
C PHE A 500 -18.06 1.05 5.22
N ASP A 501 -16.78 1.39 5.24
CA ASP A 501 -16.08 1.76 4.00
C ASP A 501 -15.81 0.52 3.13
N ASP A 502 -15.34 0.77 1.92
CA ASP A 502 -14.72 -0.23 1.08
C ASP A 502 -13.69 -1.06 1.84
N CYS A 503 -13.53 -2.30 1.40
CA CYS A 503 -12.73 -3.26 2.12
C CYS A 503 -12.07 -4.22 1.16
N THR A 504 -10.75 -4.22 1.12
CA THR A 504 -9.96 -5.11 0.29
C THR A 504 -8.86 -5.74 1.13
N ALA A 505 -8.69 -7.06 0.99
CA ALA A 505 -7.67 -7.80 1.70
C ALA A 505 -7.03 -8.87 0.81
N PHE A 506 -5.72 -8.78 0.63
CA PHE A 506 -4.89 -9.88 0.16
C PHE A 506 -4.45 -10.76 1.32
N LEU A 507 -4.48 -12.07 1.09
CA LEU A 507 -3.79 -13.05 1.91
C LEU A 507 -2.79 -13.80 1.04
N VAL A 508 -1.52 -13.76 1.41
CA VAL A 508 -0.42 -14.40 0.69
C VAL A 508 0.30 -15.34 1.66
N PHE A 509 0.18 -16.64 1.42
CA PHE A 509 0.92 -17.67 2.13
C PHE A 509 2.22 -18.00 1.40
N ILE A 510 3.34 -17.82 2.08
CA ILE A 510 4.68 -18.03 1.55
C ILE A 510 5.28 -19.21 2.32
N PRO A 511 5.27 -20.43 1.76
CA PRO A 511 5.76 -21.60 2.48
C PRO A 511 7.28 -21.54 2.69
N ALA A 512 7.75 -22.29 3.68
CA ALA A 512 9.14 -22.69 3.73
C ALA A 512 9.53 -23.47 2.46
N VAL A 513 10.78 -23.31 2.02
CA VAL A 513 11.34 -24.08 0.91
C VAL A 513 11.50 -25.53 1.37
N ASN A 514 10.77 -26.44 0.73
CA ASN A 514 10.87 -27.88 1.01
C ASN A 514 12.22 -28.41 0.53
N ASN A 515 13.24 -28.34 1.38
CA ASN A 515 14.50 -29.05 1.19
C ASN A 515 14.31 -30.55 1.45
N ASN A 516 13.42 -31.20 0.70
CA ASN A 516 13.30 -32.66 0.66
C ASN A 516 14.51 -33.33 -0.02
N ALA A 517 15.52 -32.56 -0.42
CA ALA A 517 16.85 -33.07 -0.63
C ALA A 517 17.37 -33.56 0.73
N LYS A 518 17.18 -34.86 0.99
CA LYS A 518 17.78 -35.64 2.07
C LYS A 518 19.09 -34.97 2.49
N GLN A 519 19.09 -34.30 3.64
CA GLN A 519 20.29 -34.23 4.44
C GLN A 519 20.60 -35.68 4.80
N ASN A 520 21.31 -36.38 3.91
CA ASN A 520 22.04 -37.55 4.28
C ASN A 520 22.98 -37.04 5.37
N ASN A 521 22.62 -37.30 6.63
CA ASN A 521 23.49 -37.14 7.78
C ASN A 521 24.76 -37.92 7.45
N LEU A 522 25.79 -37.19 7.03
CA LEU A 522 27.17 -37.64 6.93
C LEU A 522 27.87 -37.24 8.21
#